data_AF-A0A8T0K7Q7-F1
#
_entry.id   AF-A0A8T0K7Q7-F1
#
_cell.length_a   1.000
_cell.length_b   1.000
_cell.length_c   1.000
_cell.angle_alpha   90.00
_cell.angle_beta   90.00
_cell.angle_gamma   90.00
#
_symmetry.space_group_name_H-M   'P 1'
#
loop_
_entity.id
_entity.type
_entity.pdbx_description
1 polymer ?
#
loop_
_entity_poly.entity_id
_entity_poly.type
_entity_poly.pdbx_seq_one_letter_code
_entity_poly.pdbx_strand_id
1 'polypeptide(L)'
;MAAAKLQALWNHPAGPKTIHFWAPTFKWGISIANIADFSKPPEKLSYPQQIAVTATGIIWSRYSTVITPKNWNLFSVNIAMAGTGLYQLSRKLRHDYPSEAAVTKE
;
A
#
# COMPACT_ATOMS: atom_id res chain seq x y z
N MET A 1 6.61 -31.84 -7.85
CA MET A 1 6.88 -30.40 -8.04
C MET A 1 6.03 -29.49 -7.14
N ALA A 2 4.69 -29.58 -7.15
CA ALA A 2 3.82 -28.71 -6.32
C ALA A 2 3.96 -28.91 -4.79
N ALA A 3 4.03 -30.17 -4.32
CA ALA A 3 4.18 -30.48 -2.90
C ALA A 3 5.48 -29.90 -2.29
N ALA A 4 6.59 -29.94 -3.04
CA ALA A 4 7.87 -29.40 -2.61
C ALA A 4 7.84 -27.86 -2.45
N LYS A 5 7.13 -27.15 -3.35
CA LYS A 5 6.94 -25.69 -3.25
C LYS A 5 6.08 -25.31 -2.05
N LEU A 6 5.01 -26.07 -1.78
CA LEU A 6 4.15 -25.85 -0.62
C LEU A 6 4.90 -26.09 0.70
N GLN A 7 5.72 -27.14 0.76
CA GLN A 7 6.55 -27.43 1.94
C GLN A 7 7.64 -26.39 2.16
N ALA A 8 8.22 -25.83 1.09
CA ALA A 8 9.16 -24.71 1.17
C ALA A 8 8.49 -23.42 1.71
N LEU A 9 7.27 -23.11 1.28
CA LEU A 9 6.50 -21.97 1.80
C LEU A 9 6.11 -22.17 3.28
N TRP A 10 5.71 -23.40 3.65
CA TRP A 10 5.30 -23.75 5.01
C TRP A 10 6.43 -23.69 6.03
N ASN A 11 7.66 -24.00 5.60
CA ASN A 11 8.85 -23.99 6.46
C ASN A 11 9.71 -22.72 6.30
N HIS A 12 9.25 -21.73 5.53
CA HIS A 12 9.97 -20.46 5.39
C HIS A 12 10.06 -19.74 6.75
N PRO A 13 11.19 -19.13 7.12
CA PRO A 13 11.35 -18.42 8.41
C PRO A 13 10.39 -17.23 8.57
N ALA A 14 9.93 -16.63 7.46
CA ALA A 14 8.84 -15.66 7.42
C ALA A 14 7.52 -16.25 6.86
N GLY A 15 7.34 -17.57 6.98
CA GLY A 15 6.20 -18.31 6.46
C GLY A 15 5.00 -18.34 7.41
N PRO A 16 3.91 -19.05 7.06
CA PRO A 16 2.62 -19.00 7.76
C PRO A 16 2.64 -19.43 9.24
N LYS A 17 3.71 -20.09 9.69
CA LYS A 17 3.91 -20.48 11.09
C LYS A 17 4.37 -19.34 11.99
N THR A 18 4.77 -18.20 11.43
CA THR A 18 5.40 -17.13 12.21
C THR A 18 4.61 -15.83 12.17
N ILE A 19 4.81 -15.00 13.20
CA ILE A 19 4.21 -13.66 13.26
C ILE A 19 4.61 -12.79 12.07
N HIS A 20 5.77 -13.06 11.48
CA HIS A 20 6.26 -12.35 10.30
C HIS A 20 5.36 -12.55 9.08
N PHE A 21 4.56 -13.60 9.00
CA PHE A 21 3.55 -13.74 7.95
C PHE A 21 2.23 -13.05 8.33
N TRP A 22 1.74 -13.26 9.55
CA TRP A 22 0.43 -12.78 9.98
C TRP A 22 0.38 -11.27 10.21
N ALA A 23 1.41 -10.66 10.78
CA ALA A 23 1.43 -9.22 11.02
C ALA A 23 1.32 -8.40 9.71
N PRO A 24 2.09 -8.67 8.64
CA PRO A 24 1.85 -8.06 7.34
C PRO A 24 0.49 -8.39 6.74
N THR A 25 -0.01 -9.62 6.96
CA THR A 25 -1.33 -10.03 6.49
C THR A 25 -2.44 -9.16 7.07
N PHE A 26 -2.44 -8.89 8.38
CA PHE A 26 -3.40 -7.98 8.99
C PHE A 26 -3.22 -6.52 8.55
N LYS A 27 -1.97 -6.11 8.29
CA LYS A 27 -1.66 -4.76 7.77
C LYS A 27 -2.36 -4.46 6.44
N TRP A 28 -2.71 -5.47 5.64
CA TRP A 28 -3.49 -5.29 4.41
C TRP A 28 -4.84 -4.62 4.64
N GLY A 29 -5.42 -4.70 5.85
CA GLY A 29 -6.63 -3.98 6.21
C GLY A 29 -6.53 -2.47 5.97
N ILE A 30 -5.35 -1.87 6.18
CA ILE A 30 -5.11 -0.45 5.90
C ILE A 30 -5.26 -0.16 4.40
N SER A 31 -4.66 -0.99 3.55
CA SER A 31 -4.73 -0.81 2.09
C SER A 31 -6.14 -1.02 1.58
N ILE A 32 -6.85 -2.03 2.10
CA ILE A 32 -8.25 -2.31 1.73
C ILE A 32 -9.15 -1.15 2.14
N ALA A 33 -9.00 -0.62 3.35
CA ALA A 33 -9.75 0.57 3.78
C ALA A 33 -9.45 1.79 2.90
N ASN A 34 -8.17 1.98 2.51
CA ASN A 34 -7.79 3.04 1.59
C ASN A 34 -8.44 2.86 0.21
N ILE A 35 -8.54 1.64 -0.30
CA ILE A 35 -9.23 1.33 -1.56
C ILE A 35 -10.73 1.57 -1.44
N ALA A 36 -11.37 1.17 -0.35
CA ALA A 36 -12.80 1.44 -0.12
C ALA A 36 -13.09 2.95 -0.12
N ASP A 37 -12.15 3.75 0.39
CA ASP A 37 -12.22 5.21 0.39
C ASP A 37 -12.07 5.84 -1.01
N PHE A 38 -11.75 5.07 -2.05
CA PHE A 38 -11.75 5.58 -3.43
C PHE A 38 -13.15 6.02 -3.88
N SER A 39 -14.20 5.47 -3.30
CA SER A 39 -15.57 5.90 -3.61
C SER A 39 -15.96 7.20 -2.89
N LYS A 40 -15.17 7.65 -1.89
CA LYS A 40 -15.47 8.86 -1.14
C LYS A 40 -15.14 10.13 -1.95
N PRO A 41 -15.92 11.20 -1.76
CA PRO A 41 -15.64 12.51 -2.36
C PRO A 41 -14.24 13.02 -1.98
N PRO A 42 -13.46 13.58 -2.93
CA PRO A 42 -12.11 14.10 -2.69
C PRO A 42 -12.00 15.16 -1.58
N GLU A 43 -13.05 15.93 -1.34
CA GLU A 43 -13.11 16.98 -0.31
C GLU A 43 -12.97 16.40 1.10
N LYS A 44 -13.46 15.16 1.31
CA LYS A 44 -13.37 14.46 2.60
C LYS A 44 -12.02 13.78 2.83
N LEU A 45 -11.13 13.79 1.84
CA LEU A 45 -9.81 13.19 1.95
C LEU A 45 -8.83 14.14 2.67
N SER A 46 -8.05 13.60 3.59
CA SER A 46 -7.05 14.37 4.36
C SER A 46 -5.67 14.31 3.68
N TYR A 47 -5.10 15.46 3.32
CA TYR A 47 -3.75 15.54 2.75
C TYR A 47 -2.68 14.98 3.71
N PRO A 48 -2.60 15.39 4.99
CA PRO A 48 -1.60 14.87 5.91
C PRO A 48 -1.65 13.34 6.05
N GLN A 49 -2.87 12.79 6.12
CA GLN A 49 -3.06 11.34 6.23
C GLN A 49 -2.53 10.60 4.99
N GLN A 50 -2.89 11.06 3.80
CA GLN A 50 -2.50 10.37 2.57
C GLN A 50 -1.03 10.56 2.22
N ILE A 51 -0.43 11.70 2.58
CA ILE A 51 1.02 11.90 2.55
C ILE A 51 1.70 10.93 3.51
N ALA A 52 1.22 10.81 4.76
CA ALA A 52 1.79 9.90 5.74
C ALA A 52 1.69 8.43 5.29
N VAL A 53 0.54 7.98 4.79
CA VAL A 53 0.35 6.63 4.24
C VAL A 53 1.30 6.37 3.07
N THR A 54 1.44 7.35 2.17
CA THR A 54 2.34 7.24 1.02
C THR A 54 3.81 7.15 1.44
N ALA A 55 4.27 8.12 2.25
CA ALA A 55 5.65 8.22 2.68
C ALA A 55 6.07 6.98 3.49
N THR A 56 5.23 6.56 4.44
CA THR A 56 5.49 5.35 5.23
C THR A 56 5.51 4.11 4.34
N GLY A 57 4.59 3.99 3.38
CA GLY A 57 4.60 2.89 2.40
C GLY A 57 5.92 2.81 1.62
N ILE A 58 6.43 3.94 1.11
CA ILE A 58 7.70 3.98 0.36
C ILE A 58 8.89 3.59 1.24
N ILE A 59 9.01 4.21 2.42
CA ILE A 59 10.13 3.98 3.34
C ILE A 59 10.18 2.50 3.76
N TRP A 60 9.05 1.94 4.18
CA TRP A 60 8.98 0.56 4.64
C TRP A 60 9.10 -0.47 3.51
N SER A 61 8.72 -0.10 2.28
CA SER A 61 8.99 -0.94 1.10
C SER A 61 10.50 -1.14 0.92
N ARG A 62 11.30 -0.07 1.01
CA ARG A 62 12.77 -0.19 0.95
C ARG A 62 13.32 -1.04 2.09
N TYR A 63 12.84 -0.85 3.33
CA TYR A 63 13.40 -1.58 4.47
C TYR A 63 13.09 -3.08 4.41
N SER A 64 11.90 -3.45 3.92
CA SER A 64 11.49 -4.86 3.82
C SER A 64 12.38 -5.72 2.90
N THR A 65 13.11 -5.10 1.96
CA THR A 65 14.02 -5.80 1.04
C THR A 65 15.45 -5.94 1.55
N VAL A 66 15.81 -5.17 2.59
CA VAL A 66 17.12 -5.27 3.26
C VAL A 66 17.12 -6.15 4.49
N ILE A 67 15.97 -6.30 5.15
CA ILE A 67 15.84 -7.23 6.27
C ILE A 67 16.00 -8.66 5.74
N THR A 68 16.83 -9.45 6.43
CA THR A 68 17.07 -10.86 6.14
C THR A 68 16.52 -11.72 7.28
N PRO A 69 15.72 -12.76 7.00
CA PRO A 69 15.28 -13.22 5.68
C PRO A 69 14.22 -12.29 5.04
N LYS A 70 14.23 -12.20 3.71
CA LYS A 70 13.33 -11.33 2.95
C LYS A 70 11.88 -11.76 3.12
N ASN A 71 11.01 -10.80 3.44
CA ASN A 71 9.58 -11.02 3.57
C ASN A 71 8.83 -10.29 2.47
N TRP A 72 8.45 -11.02 1.43
CA TRP A 72 7.74 -10.46 0.28
C TRP A 72 6.33 -9.97 0.62
N ASN A 73 5.65 -10.57 1.60
CA ASN A 73 4.33 -10.07 2.04
C ASN A 73 4.46 -8.68 2.70
N LEU A 74 5.49 -8.51 3.55
CA LEU A 74 5.81 -7.21 4.15
C LEU A 74 6.17 -6.18 3.07
N PHE A 75 6.90 -6.56 2.02
CA PHE A 75 7.15 -5.67 0.89
C PHE A 75 5.87 -5.28 0.17
N SER A 76 5.05 -6.26 -0.22
CA SER A 76 3.83 -6.06 -1.00
C SER A 76 2.83 -5.15 -0.30
N VAL A 77 2.61 -5.31 1.01
CA VAL A 77 1.65 -4.47 1.74
C VAL A 77 2.10 -3.00 1.81
N ASN A 78 3.40 -2.74 1.94
CA ASN A 78 3.92 -1.37 1.99
C ASN A 78 3.89 -0.69 0.61
N ILE A 79 4.15 -1.44 -0.47
CA ILE A 79 3.99 -0.94 -1.84
C ILE A 79 2.52 -0.64 -2.13
N ALA A 80 1.61 -1.52 -1.72
CA ALA A 80 0.17 -1.29 -1.89
C ALA A 80 -0.27 -0.01 -1.16
N MET A 81 0.14 0.19 0.10
CA MET A 81 -0.13 1.41 0.84
C MET A 81 0.39 2.67 0.13
N ALA A 82 1.62 2.62 -0.40
CA ALA A 82 2.19 3.73 -1.16
C ALA A 82 1.36 4.03 -2.42
N GLY A 83 0.99 3.00 -3.17
CA GLY A 83 0.19 3.14 -4.39
C GLY A 83 -1.21 3.69 -4.13
N THR A 84 -1.92 3.16 -3.13
CA THR A 84 -3.28 3.63 -2.80
C THR A 84 -3.25 5.07 -2.27
N GLY A 85 -2.25 5.41 -1.44
CA GLY A 85 -2.05 6.78 -0.95
C GLY A 85 -1.76 7.77 -2.07
N LEU A 86 -0.86 7.44 -3.00
CA LEU A 86 -0.56 8.26 -4.18
C LEU A 86 -1.79 8.48 -5.05
N TYR A 87 -2.58 7.44 -5.29
CA TYR A 87 -3.80 7.56 -6.07
C TYR A 87 -4.78 8.55 -5.42
N GLN A 88 -5.02 8.45 -4.12
CA GLN A 88 -5.91 9.39 -3.43
C GLN A 88 -5.36 10.81 -3.36
N LEU A 89 -4.05 10.99 -3.20
CA LEU A 89 -3.42 12.31 -3.32
C LEU A 89 -3.63 12.90 -4.71
N SER A 90 -3.42 12.11 -5.76
CA SER A 90 -3.62 12.57 -7.14
C SER A 90 -5.07 13.00 -7.41
N ARG A 91 -6.05 12.27 -6.85
CA ARG A 91 -7.47 12.61 -6.92
C ARG A 91 -7.77 13.94 -6.24
N LYS A 92 -7.22 14.14 -5.04
CA LYS A 92 -7.43 15.36 -4.26
C LYS A 92 -6.79 16.58 -4.93
N LEU A 93 -5.56 16.42 -5.44
CA LEU A 93 -4.88 17.47 -6.18
C LEU A 93 -5.62 17.88 -7.45
N ARG A 94 -6.15 16.92 -8.21
CA ARG A 94 -6.98 17.21 -9.41
C ARG A 94 -8.29 17.91 -9.07
N HIS A 95 -8.87 17.62 -7.91
CA HIS A 95 -10.09 18.26 -7.43
C HIS A 95 -9.82 19.70 -6.97
N ASP A 96 -8.78 19.92 -6.17
CA ASP A 96 -8.48 21.23 -5.59
C ASP A 96 -7.80 22.18 -6.58
N TYR A 97 -7.07 21.63 -7.57
CA TYR A 97 -6.43 22.36 -8.65
C TYR A 97 -6.93 21.84 -10.01
N PRO A 98 -8.18 22.15 -10.40
CA PRO A 98 -8.64 21.84 -11.75
C PRO A 98 -7.71 22.54 -12.75
N SER A 99 -7.18 21.78 -13.70
CA SER A 99 -6.24 22.32 -14.70
C SER A 99 -6.90 23.46 -15.49
N GLU A 100 -6.19 24.58 -15.69
CA GLU A 100 -6.61 25.69 -16.57
C GLU A 100 -7.03 25.22 -17.99
N ALA A 101 -6.55 24.05 -18.43
CA ALA A 101 -6.92 23.42 -19.70
C ALA A 101 -8.43 23.10 -19.86
N ALA A 102 -9.21 23.13 -18.78
CA ALA A 102 -10.67 23.02 -18.82
C ALA A 102 -11.37 24.40 -18.94
N VAL A 103 -10.73 25.48 -18.49
CA VAL A 103 -11.25 26.85 -18.51
C VAL A 103 -11.10 27.51 -19.88
N THR A 104 -10.09 27.12 -20.66
CA THR A 104 -9.88 27.65 -22.03
C THR A 104 -10.74 26.97 -23.10
N LYS A 105 -11.65 26.06 -22.72
CA LYS A 105 -12.52 25.34 -23.67
C LYS A 105 -14.00 25.75 -23.61
N GLU A 106 -14.36 26.72 -22.77
CA GLU A 106 -15.69 27.36 -22.75
C GLU A 106 -15.69 28.71 -23.48
#